data_AF-A0A1J3EC00-F1
#
_entry.id   AF-A0A1J3EC00-F1
#
_cell.length_a   1.000
_cell.length_b   1.000
_cell.length_c   1.000
_cell.angle_alpha   90.00
_cell.angle_beta   90.00
_cell.angle_gamma   90.00
#
_symmetry.space_group_name_H-M   'P 1'
#
loop_
_entity.id
_entity.type
_entity.pdbx_description
1 polymer ?
#
loop_
_entity_poly.entity_id
_entity_poly.type
_entity_poly.pdbx_seq_one_letter_code
_entity_poly.pdbx_strand_id
1 'polypeptide(L)'
;EMWLDTSGKRLMQWPIKEINNLRTRHDSLNNRQLNGGSNFEIFGITAAQADVEVTFDLPVLDDNLQIPNFEHLDDAVLFNRDITNECVYGPFGLLAVATDDLSEQTAIFFKVIRRGNGYSVMMGSDEKKSSLRDNVHKFTHGTFLDIDPRHEKISLRCLEEEM
;
A
#
# COMPACT_ATOMS: atom_id res chain seq x y z
N GLU A 1 -13.76 -12.93 7.80
CA GLU A 1 -14.01 -12.80 9.24
C GLU A 1 -14.06 -11.31 9.62
N MET A 2 -14.84 -10.97 10.64
CA MET A 2 -14.95 -9.60 11.14
C MET A 2 -15.04 -9.61 12.67
N TRP A 3 -14.31 -8.72 13.32
CA TRP A 3 -14.31 -8.58 14.78
C TRP A 3 -14.00 -7.14 15.18
N LEU A 4 -14.23 -6.78 16.44
CA LEU A 4 -13.87 -5.46 16.96
C LEU A 4 -12.39 -5.46 17.35
N ASP A 5 -11.65 -4.41 16.97
CA ASP A 5 -10.26 -4.20 17.40
C ASP A 5 -10.16 -4.11 18.94
N THR A 6 -9.00 -4.46 19.49
CA THR A 6 -8.76 -4.45 20.95
C THR A 6 -9.00 -3.07 21.60
N SER A 7 -8.82 -1.99 20.85
CA SER A 7 -9.13 -0.61 21.29
C SER A 7 -10.63 -0.32 21.38
N GLY A 8 -11.47 -1.13 20.74
CA GLY A 8 -12.92 -0.93 20.63
C GLY A 8 -13.36 0.16 19.64
N LYS A 9 -12.42 0.78 18.91
CA LYS A 9 -12.70 1.97 18.08
C LYS A 9 -13.03 1.67 16.61
N ARG A 10 -12.73 0.46 16.15
CA ARG A 10 -12.82 0.09 14.73
C ARG A 10 -13.12 -1.39 14.56
N LEU A 11 -13.71 -1.73 13.42
CA LEU A 11 -13.88 -3.12 12.99
C LEU A 11 -12.65 -3.57 12.21
N MET A 12 -12.21 -4.78 12.49
CA MET A 12 -11.17 -5.48 11.75
C MET A 12 -11.83 -6.44 10.77
N GLN A 13 -11.28 -6.53 9.58
CA GLN A 13 -11.71 -7.45 8.54
C GLN A 13 -10.52 -8.27 8.06
N TRP A 14 -10.77 -9.55 7.79
CA TRP A 14 -9.79 -10.45 7.19
C TRP A 14 -10.50 -11.44 6.28
N PRO A 15 -9.89 -11.86 5.15
CA PRO A 15 -10.44 -12.95 4.34
C PRO A 15 -10.73 -14.18 5.20
N ILE A 16 -11.84 -14.87 4.94
CA ILE A 16 -12.16 -16.11 5.66
C ILE A 16 -11.05 -17.15 5.44
N LYS A 17 -10.75 -17.97 6.45
CA LYS A 17 -9.63 -18.91 6.41
C LYS A 17 -9.69 -19.90 5.24
N GLU A 18 -10.89 -20.22 4.75
CA GLU A 18 -11.14 -21.15 3.66
C GLU A 18 -10.46 -20.72 2.36
N ILE A 19 -10.25 -19.41 2.15
CA ILE A 19 -9.55 -18.89 0.96
C ILE A 19 -8.11 -19.41 0.87
N ASN A 20 -7.49 -19.69 2.03
CA ASN A 20 -6.11 -20.18 2.08
C ASN A 20 -5.97 -21.59 1.47
N ASN A 21 -7.07 -22.34 1.34
CA ASN A 21 -7.07 -23.65 0.68
C ASN A 21 -6.88 -23.56 -0.85
N LEU A 22 -7.04 -22.36 -1.43
CA LEU A 22 -6.80 -22.11 -2.85
C LEU A 22 -5.32 -21.86 -3.15
N ARG A 23 -4.49 -21.65 -2.12
CA ARG A 23 -3.04 -21.43 -2.29
C ARG A 23 -2.38 -22.73 -2.76
N THR A 24 -1.80 -22.71 -3.96
CA THR A 24 -1.15 -23.88 -4.56
C THR A 24 0.37 -23.87 -4.35
N ARG A 25 1.00 -22.73 -4.62
CA ARG A 25 2.43 -22.49 -4.45
C ARG A 25 2.63 -21.34 -3.48
N HIS A 26 3.69 -21.42 -2.69
CA HIS A 26 4.05 -20.40 -1.73
C HIS A 26 5.53 -20.08 -1.88
N ASP A 27 5.81 -18.88 -2.37
CA ASP A 27 7.15 -18.34 -2.45
C ASP A 27 7.28 -17.19 -1.45
N SER A 28 8.38 -17.16 -0.70
CA SER A 28 8.65 -16.13 0.28
C SER A 28 9.97 -15.44 -0.02
N LEU A 29 9.95 -14.11 0.03
CA LEU A 29 11.13 -13.26 -0.14
C LEU A 29 11.31 -12.44 1.13
N ASN A 30 12.53 -12.42 1.66
CA ASN A 30 12.84 -11.72 2.91
C ASN A 30 14.02 -10.77 2.71
N ASN A 31 14.07 -9.70 3.52
CA ASN A 31 15.19 -8.77 3.62
C ASN A 31 15.63 -8.17 2.27
N ARG A 32 14.67 -7.79 1.42
CA ARG A 32 14.91 -7.06 0.18
C ARG A 32 14.90 -5.57 0.45
N GLN A 33 16.01 -4.90 0.15
CA GLN A 33 16.10 -3.44 0.21
C GLN A 33 15.53 -2.83 -1.06
N LEU A 34 14.59 -1.90 -0.92
CA LEU A 34 14.06 -1.09 -2.03
C LEU A 34 14.65 0.30 -1.96
N ASN A 35 15.31 0.71 -3.05
CA ASN A 35 15.83 2.07 -3.18
C ASN A 35 14.72 3.00 -3.67
N GLY A 36 14.85 4.30 -3.38
CA GLY A 36 13.89 5.30 -3.86
C GLY A 36 13.73 5.26 -5.39
N GLY A 37 12.49 5.17 -5.86
CA GLY A 37 12.15 5.10 -7.29
C GLY A 37 12.45 3.77 -7.98
N SER A 38 12.84 2.73 -7.24
CA SER A 38 13.06 1.39 -7.79
C SER A 38 11.82 0.51 -7.71
N ASN A 39 11.71 -0.45 -8.63
CA ASN A 39 10.73 -1.52 -8.60
C ASN A 39 11.47 -2.86 -8.43
N PHE A 40 10.81 -3.82 -7.80
CA PHE A 40 11.30 -5.20 -7.67
C PHE A 40 10.21 -6.13 -8.17
N GLU A 41 10.49 -6.85 -9.25
CA GLU A 41 9.55 -7.78 -9.88
C GLU A 41 9.52 -9.13 -9.15
N ILE A 42 8.32 -9.67 -8.97
CA ILE A 42 8.10 -10.98 -8.35
C ILE A 42 7.79 -11.99 -9.47
N PHE A 43 8.69 -12.95 -9.63
CA PHE A 43 8.56 -14.02 -10.64
C PHE A 43 7.98 -15.30 -10.04
N GLY A 44 7.47 -16.18 -10.90
CA GLY A 44 7.08 -17.55 -10.52
C GLY A 44 5.64 -17.70 -10.03
N ILE A 45 4.86 -16.62 -10.01
CA ILE A 45 3.44 -16.59 -9.64
C ILE A 45 2.55 -16.39 -10.87
N THR A 46 1.30 -16.84 -10.78
CA THR A 46 0.26 -16.42 -11.72
C THR A 46 -0.24 -15.04 -11.27
N ALA A 47 0.32 -13.96 -11.81
CA ALA A 47 0.06 -12.59 -11.30
C ALA A 47 -1.43 -12.19 -11.35
N ALA A 48 -2.19 -12.70 -12.32
CA ALA A 48 -3.63 -12.50 -12.43
C ALA A 48 -4.46 -13.25 -11.37
N GLN A 49 -3.87 -14.21 -10.66
CA GLN A 49 -4.54 -14.98 -9.61
C GLN A 49 -3.56 -15.33 -8.49
N ALA A 50 -3.47 -14.44 -7.49
CA ALA A 50 -2.47 -14.52 -6.44
C ALA A 50 -2.98 -13.96 -5.10
N ASP A 51 -2.40 -14.45 -4.01
CA ASP A 51 -2.60 -13.94 -2.66
C ASP A 51 -1.25 -13.48 -2.13
N VAL A 52 -1.03 -12.16 -2.15
CA VAL A 52 0.26 -11.53 -1.85
C VAL A 52 0.20 -10.89 -0.47
N GLU A 53 1.08 -11.33 0.42
CA GLU A 53 1.31 -10.70 1.72
C GLU A 53 2.70 -10.06 1.74
N VAL A 54 2.78 -8.78 2.10
CA VAL A 54 4.04 -8.02 2.20
C VAL A 54 4.07 -7.20 3.48
N THR A 55 5.24 -7.14 4.11
CA THR A 55 5.51 -6.28 5.26
C THR A 55 6.69 -5.38 4.95
N PHE A 56 6.50 -4.07 5.15
CA PHE A 56 7.52 -3.05 4.94
C PHE A 56 8.16 -2.69 6.28
N ASP A 57 9.50 -2.72 6.29
CA ASP A 57 10.32 -2.20 7.37
C ASP A 57 10.84 -0.82 6.97
N LEU A 58 10.58 0.19 7.78
CA LEU A 58 10.94 1.57 7.49
C LEU A 58 12.19 1.98 8.27
N PRO A 59 13.02 2.88 7.72
CA PRO A 59 14.05 3.52 8.52
C PRO A 59 13.42 4.26 9.72
N VAL A 60 14.21 4.42 10.78
CA VAL A 60 13.75 5.05 12.02
C VAL A 60 13.22 6.46 11.75
N LEU A 61 12.01 6.72 12.23
CA LEU A 61 11.35 8.02 12.19
C LEU A 61 11.66 8.79 13.49
N ASP A 62 12.62 9.71 13.42
CA ASP A 62 12.96 10.58 14.54
C ASP A 62 11.97 11.75 14.67
N ASP A 63 11.83 12.32 15.87
CA ASP A 63 11.02 13.53 16.11
C ASP A 63 11.72 14.82 15.61
N ASN A 64 12.23 14.80 14.38
CA ASN A 64 12.92 15.93 13.79
C ASN A 64 11.94 17.03 13.39
N LEU A 65 11.98 18.16 14.11
CA LEU A 65 11.12 19.32 13.86
C LEU A 65 11.27 19.93 12.44
N GLN A 66 12.38 19.66 11.74
CA GLN A 66 12.60 20.15 10.37
C GLN A 66 11.77 19.43 9.30
N ILE A 67 11.20 18.25 9.62
CA ILE A 67 10.33 17.55 8.68
C ILE A 67 9.03 18.37 8.53
N PRO A 68 8.64 18.76 7.29
CA PRO A 68 7.40 19.50 7.07
C PRO A 68 6.19 18.77 7.65
N ASN A 69 5.29 19.52 8.28
CA ASN A 69 4.00 18.99 8.76
C ASN A 69 2.95 19.17 7.66
N PHE A 70 2.22 18.10 7.33
CA PHE A 70 1.22 18.05 6.26
C PHE A 70 -0.22 18.01 6.78
N GLU A 71 -0.47 18.46 8.01
CA GLU A 71 -1.77 18.39 8.69
C GLU A 71 -2.92 19.09 7.97
N HIS A 72 -2.63 20.12 7.17
CA HIS A 72 -3.61 20.91 6.43
C HIS A 72 -3.61 20.63 4.93
N LEU A 73 -2.98 19.55 4.48
CA LEU A 73 -2.97 19.19 3.07
C LEU A 73 -4.31 18.58 2.67
N ASP A 74 -4.76 18.86 1.44
CA ASP A 74 -5.98 18.28 0.88
C ASP A 74 -5.80 16.77 0.64
N ASP A 75 -6.84 15.99 0.94
CA ASP A 75 -6.88 14.54 0.69
C ASP A 75 -6.56 14.21 -0.77
N ALA A 76 -7.01 15.03 -1.73
CA ALA A 76 -6.71 14.84 -3.15
C ALA A 76 -5.20 14.93 -3.46
N VAL A 77 -4.44 15.72 -2.70
CA VAL A 77 -2.97 15.83 -2.84
C VAL A 77 -2.29 14.67 -2.12
N LEU A 78 -2.75 14.35 -0.91
CA LEU A 78 -2.23 13.25 -0.10
C LEU A 78 -2.34 11.93 -0.86
N PHE A 79 -3.54 11.57 -1.30
CA PHE A 79 -3.80 10.32 -2.02
C PHE A 79 -3.34 10.33 -3.48
N ASN A 80 -2.79 11.42 -3.99
CA ASN A 80 -2.20 11.41 -5.33
C ASN A 80 -0.82 10.74 -5.29
N ARG A 81 -0.73 9.51 -5.83
CA ARG A 81 0.52 8.74 -5.92
C ARG A 81 1.68 9.53 -6.52
N ASP A 82 1.43 10.30 -7.57
CA ASP A 82 2.48 10.99 -8.34
C ASP A 82 3.16 12.14 -7.57
N ILE A 83 2.57 12.56 -6.45
CA ILE A 83 3.12 13.61 -5.58
C ILE A 83 4.00 12.95 -4.51
N THR A 84 5.32 12.96 -4.74
CA THR A 84 6.32 12.31 -3.88
C THR A 84 6.96 13.24 -2.85
N ASN A 85 6.93 14.56 -3.08
CA ASN A 85 7.55 15.55 -2.20
C ASN A 85 6.72 15.88 -0.95
N GLU A 86 5.45 15.47 -0.92
CA GLU A 86 4.50 15.75 0.16
C GLU A 86 4.38 14.54 1.11
N CYS A 87 5.51 13.89 1.42
CA CYS A 87 5.58 12.82 2.40
C CYS A 87 7.02 12.64 2.92
N VAL A 88 7.16 11.93 4.04
CA VAL A 88 8.45 11.54 4.62
C VAL A 88 8.98 10.28 3.94
N TYR A 89 8.12 9.28 3.80
CA TYR A 89 8.39 8.06 3.05
C TYR A 89 7.24 7.77 2.10
N GLY A 90 7.58 7.42 0.86
CA GLY A 90 6.65 6.93 -0.15
C GLY A 90 6.62 7.76 -1.43
N PRO A 91 5.72 7.40 -2.35
CA PRO A 91 4.88 6.19 -2.31
C PRO A 91 5.70 4.90 -2.38
N PHE A 92 5.35 3.89 -1.57
CA PHE A 92 5.89 2.53 -1.65
C PHE A 92 4.75 1.52 -1.48
N GLY A 93 4.85 0.34 -2.11
CA GLY A 93 3.77 -0.63 -2.07
C GLY A 93 3.88 -1.69 -3.15
N LEU A 94 2.74 -2.07 -3.72
CA LEU A 94 2.59 -3.12 -4.73
C LEU A 94 2.04 -2.53 -6.04
N LEU A 95 2.59 -3.01 -7.15
CA LEU A 95 2.00 -2.85 -8.48
C LEU A 95 1.31 -4.17 -8.82
N ALA A 96 -0.01 -4.14 -8.88
CA ALA A 96 -0.89 -5.26 -9.15
C ALA A 96 -1.45 -5.18 -10.57
N VAL A 97 -1.82 -6.33 -11.14
CA VAL A 97 -2.40 -6.44 -12.49
C VAL A 97 -1.65 -5.54 -13.49
N ALA A 98 -0.35 -5.78 -13.61
CA ALA A 98 0.55 -4.92 -14.35
C ALA A 98 1.08 -5.62 -15.61
N THR A 99 1.21 -4.87 -16.69
CA THR A 99 1.92 -5.33 -17.90
C THR A 99 3.43 -5.27 -17.69
N ASP A 100 4.19 -6.07 -18.45
CA ASP A 100 5.66 -6.10 -18.38
C ASP A 100 6.30 -4.72 -18.59
N ASP A 101 5.68 -3.87 -19.42
CA ASP A 101 6.13 -2.50 -19.69
C ASP A 101 5.56 -1.43 -18.73
N LEU A 102 4.75 -1.84 -17.76
CA LEU A 102 4.05 -1.00 -16.79
C LEU A 102 3.13 0.06 -17.42
N SER A 103 2.70 -0.16 -18.67
CA SER A 103 1.73 0.70 -19.35
C SER A 103 0.33 0.56 -18.76
N GLU A 104 -0.05 -0.64 -18.33
CA GLU A 104 -1.22 -0.91 -17.47
C GLU A 104 -0.72 -1.40 -16.09
N GLN A 105 -1.27 -0.84 -15.01
CA GLN A 105 -0.99 -1.24 -13.63
C GLN A 105 -2.00 -0.61 -12.67
N THR A 106 -2.32 -1.34 -11.59
CA THR A 106 -2.99 -0.79 -10.41
C THR A 106 -1.98 -0.65 -9.28
N ALA A 107 -1.82 0.55 -8.72
CA ALA A 107 -0.83 0.80 -7.68
C ALA A 107 -1.48 0.89 -6.31
N ILE A 108 -1.16 -0.05 -5.43
CA ILE A 108 -1.56 -0.03 -4.02
C ILE A 108 -0.36 0.42 -3.22
N PHE A 109 -0.46 1.59 -2.59
CA PHE A 109 0.70 2.24 -1.99
C PHE A 109 0.40 2.82 -0.62
N PHE A 110 1.47 3.06 0.12
CA PHE A 110 1.46 3.80 1.36
C PHE A 110 2.28 5.07 1.22
N LYS A 111 1.92 6.08 2.00
CA LYS A 111 2.81 7.18 2.34
C LYS A 111 2.79 7.42 3.84
N VAL A 112 3.95 7.79 4.38
CA VAL A 112 4.09 8.24 5.75
C VAL A 112 4.24 9.75 5.74
N ILE A 113 3.36 10.45 6.44
CA ILE A 113 3.38 11.90 6.55
C ILE A 113 3.55 12.30 8.01
N ARG A 114 4.16 13.46 8.25
CA ARG A 114 4.11 14.09 9.54
C ARG A 114 2.78 14.83 9.71
N ARG A 115 2.09 14.60 10.83
CA ARG A 115 0.82 15.23 11.17
C ARG A 115 0.79 15.57 12.65
N GLY A 116 0.60 16.86 12.96
CA GLY A 116 0.74 17.36 14.33
C GLY A 116 2.12 17.05 14.92
N ASN A 117 2.14 16.43 16.10
CA ASN A 117 3.36 16.05 16.81
C ASN A 117 3.84 14.62 16.51
N GLY A 118 3.23 13.93 15.54
CA GLY A 118 3.54 12.54 15.22
C GLY A 118 3.52 12.26 13.72
N TYR A 119 3.31 11.00 13.40
CA TYR A 119 3.25 10.50 12.03
C TYR A 119 1.88 9.85 11.78
N SER A 120 1.44 9.92 10.53
CA SER A 120 0.27 9.20 10.05
C SER A 120 0.65 8.39 8.83
N VAL A 121 0.10 7.19 8.73
CA VAL A 121 0.23 6.35 7.54
C VAL A 121 -1.07 6.46 6.76
N MET A 122 -0.95 6.70 5.46
CA MET A 122 -2.08 6.59 4.56
C MET A 122 -1.84 5.47 3.57
N MET A 123 -2.94 4.83 3.15
CA MET A 123 -2.99 3.84 2.10
C MET A 123 -3.80 4.42 0.93
N GLY A 124 -3.32 4.20 -0.29
CA GLY A 124 -4.03 4.54 -1.52
C GLY A 124 -4.06 3.38 -2.51
N SER A 125 -5.11 3.33 -3.32
CA SER A 125 -5.20 2.51 -4.53
C SER A 125 -5.38 3.44 -5.71
N ASP A 126 -4.38 3.50 -6.59
CA ASP A 126 -4.38 4.34 -7.79
C ASP A 126 -4.60 3.49 -9.04
N GLU A 127 -5.78 3.65 -9.63
CA GLU A 127 -6.23 2.94 -10.82
C GLU A 127 -6.14 3.81 -12.09
N LYS A 128 -5.54 5.00 -12.03
CA LYS A 128 -5.44 5.89 -13.22
C LYS A 128 -4.80 5.22 -14.44
N LYS A 129 -3.91 4.26 -14.20
CA LYS A 129 -3.21 3.46 -15.22
C LYS A 129 -3.69 2.01 -15.24
N SER A 130 -4.83 1.65 -14.63
CA SER A 130 -5.28 0.26 -14.54
C SER A 130 -5.68 -0.34 -15.90
N SER A 131 -6.02 0.50 -16.88
CA SER A 131 -6.24 0.04 -18.26
C SER A 131 -5.94 1.12 -19.31
N LEU A 132 -5.61 0.70 -20.53
CA LEU A 132 -5.53 1.54 -21.73
C LEU A 132 -6.90 1.74 -22.39
N ARG A 133 -7.93 1.00 -21.99
CA ARG A 133 -9.27 1.16 -22.54
C ARG A 133 -9.85 2.53 -22.22
N ASP A 134 -10.44 3.15 -23.24
CA ASP A 134 -11.26 4.35 -23.11
C ASP A 134 -12.61 4.00 -22.45
N ASN A 135 -13.23 4.99 -21.80
CA ASN A 135 -14.52 4.86 -21.11
C ASN A 135 -14.56 3.88 -19.92
N VAL A 136 -13.41 3.51 -19.38
CA VAL A 136 -13.31 2.85 -18.07
C VAL A 136 -13.16 3.92 -17.00
N HIS A 137 -14.01 3.87 -15.98
CA HIS A 137 -13.87 4.72 -14.81
C HIS A 137 -12.62 4.32 -14.01
N LYS A 138 -11.72 5.29 -13.78
CA LYS A 138 -10.46 5.10 -13.08
C LYS A 138 -10.39 6.13 -11.98
N PHE A 139 -10.35 5.67 -10.74
CA PHE A 139 -10.34 6.55 -9.57
C PHE A 139 -9.17 6.21 -8.67
N THR A 140 -8.81 7.18 -7.83
CA THR A 140 -7.90 6.93 -6.72
C THR A 140 -8.72 6.85 -5.46
N HIS A 141 -8.57 5.75 -4.73
CA HIS A 141 -9.18 5.56 -3.42
C HIS A 141 -8.10 5.67 -2.35
N GLY A 142 -8.47 6.08 -1.15
CA GLY A 142 -7.50 6.17 -0.06
C GLY A 142 -8.14 6.29 1.30
N THR A 143 -7.35 5.95 2.32
CA THR A 143 -7.74 6.05 3.72
C THR A 143 -6.51 6.25 4.60
N PHE A 144 -6.73 6.77 5.80
CA PHE A 144 -5.72 6.77 6.86
C PHE A 144 -5.75 5.44 7.61
N LEU A 145 -4.56 4.93 7.92
CA LEU A 145 -4.38 3.78 8.79
C LEU A 145 -4.12 4.27 10.21
N ASP A 146 -4.83 3.69 11.17
CA ASP A 146 -4.65 3.96 12.59
C ASP A 146 -3.53 3.04 13.13
N ILE A 147 -2.30 3.35 12.72
CA ILE A 147 -1.06 2.68 13.12
C ILE A 147 0.01 3.75 13.40
N ASP A 148 0.90 3.50 14.35
CA ASP A 148 2.06 4.37 14.59
C ASP A 148 3.31 3.77 13.90
N PRO A 149 3.79 4.37 12.78
CA PRO A 149 4.90 3.81 12.00
C PRO A 149 6.26 3.84 12.74
N ARG A 150 6.33 4.45 13.93
CA ARG A 150 7.52 4.38 14.81
C ARG A 150 7.59 3.07 15.59
N HIS A 151 6.44 2.42 15.81
CA HIS A 151 6.32 1.27 16.70
C HIS A 151 5.81 0.01 15.97
N GLU A 152 5.16 0.18 14.82
CA GLU A 152 4.50 -0.89 14.08
C GLU A 152 4.98 -0.95 12.63
N LYS A 153 5.11 -2.18 12.11
CA LYS A 153 5.41 -2.40 10.69
C LYS A 153 4.16 -2.24 9.84
N ILE A 154 4.31 -1.72 8.63
CA ILE A 154 3.21 -1.59 7.68
C ILE A 154 3.10 -2.90 6.91
N SER A 155 1.94 -3.56 7.00
CA SER A 155 1.67 -4.80 6.26
C SER A 155 0.49 -4.64 5.31
N LEU A 156 0.57 -5.31 4.17
CA LEU A 156 -0.45 -5.35 3.14
C LEU A 156 -0.71 -6.80 2.76
N ARG A 157 -1.99 -7.17 2.65
CA ARG A 157 -2.43 -8.36 1.95
C ARG A 157 -3.27 -7.94 0.75
N CYS A 158 -2.92 -8.44 -0.43
CA CYS A 158 -3.68 -8.21 -1.64
C CYS A 158 -4.12 -9.55 -2.25
N LEU A 159 -5.40 -9.62 -2.61
CA LEU A 159 -5.99 -10.76 -3.28
C LEU A 159 -6.25 -10.35 -4.73
N GLU A 160 -5.49 -10.92 -5.65
CA GLU A 160 -5.65 -10.71 -7.10
C GLU A 160 -6.47 -11.86 -7.67
N GLU A 161 -7.52 -11.51 -8.40
CA GLU A 161 -8.35 -12.44 -9.15
C GLU A 161 -8.87 -11.74 -10.41
N GLU A 162 -8.40 -12.19 -11.57
CA GLU A 162 -8.96 -11.81 -12.86
C GLU A 162 -9.99 -12.86 -13.30
N MET A 163 -11.22 -12.40 -13.59
CA MET A 163 -12.34 -13.24 -14.05
C MET A 163 -12.44 -13.32 -15.57
#